data_AF-A0A374VI71-F1
#
_entry.id   AF-A0A374VI71-F1
#
_cell.length_a   1.000
_cell.length_b   1.000
_cell.length_c   1.000
_cell.angle_alpha   90.00
_cell.angle_beta   90.00
_cell.angle_gamma   90.00
#
_symmetry.space_group_name_H-M   'P 1'
#
loop_
_entity.id
_entity.type
_entity.pdbx_description
1 polymer ?
#
loop_
_entity_poly.entity_id
_entity_poly.type
_entity_poly.pdbx_seq_one_letter_code
_entity_poly.pdbx_strand_id
1 'polypeptide(L)'
;MRATMIERCCIRAMAHLGARAFEQIAGEVVQTVATVFHNANSDLPGVYIRLVGYANAEEKDRALRLAIRDNLAANRFVACEKDFKAIPDSPISYWADKSIYHAFRVGESIRCRFVPHAGISTGDNNSFLRLWFEVPFNEQCGSDSDRRYWHHNKGGDYRKWYGNRSFVLWYDEDARREMNTKPGFRHDGNQFYGKPMVSWTKVSSGAFHMRYYEDGFTFDSASPAFFSSEYSDLYMLMAFLNSAVAARLLSFINPTLNYPPGPIANVPLLSIPETDAAVLKDYSQGCLTCSKKDWDSFETSWDFEWHPLAPSARERVEQLSYGMSYDARAASVSLISERFARWSDECDERFNQLKANEEELNRIFARTYGMEGEVPIEVPEDKVSVRRADLVRDVKSLVSYGVGCIMGRYSAFAPGLILADAQQTVDDFKAKVPDAGFLPDDDAIIPVLDGEWFGDDIVAQFRKWLEVTYGTETLDENVKFIENALGKDLRKYFVKDFYKDHCATYQVTGSGKRPIYWMFASPRGSFQVLVYMHRYTPSAVGQILTRYLREYVEKLNAKIGQLEQSDRAADNRQADKYRAVVRELTDWERDVIYPLANERVDIDLDDGVKKNYNKFPHALAKVAGLSTWR
;
A
#
# COMPACT_ATOMS: atom_id res chain seq x y z
N MET A 1 18.24 -31.52 -20.51
CA MET A 1 18.70 -31.12 -21.87
C MET A 1 19.99 -30.30 -21.81
N ARG A 2 20.02 -29.08 -21.23
CA ARG A 2 21.24 -28.25 -21.15
C ARG A 2 22.43 -28.96 -20.47
N ALA A 3 22.21 -29.53 -19.29
CA ALA A 3 23.23 -30.31 -18.57
C ALA A 3 23.78 -31.46 -19.44
N THR A 4 22.90 -32.27 -20.03
CA THR A 4 23.25 -33.37 -20.94
C THR A 4 24.03 -32.90 -22.17
N MET A 5 23.72 -31.71 -22.70
CA MET A 5 24.41 -31.13 -23.84
C MET A 5 25.85 -30.74 -23.47
N ILE A 6 26.02 -30.05 -22.35
CA ILE A 6 27.32 -29.60 -21.83
C ILE A 6 28.20 -30.79 -21.36
N GLU A 7 27.60 -31.96 -21.10
CA GLU A 7 28.35 -33.18 -20.79
C GLU A 7 28.91 -33.89 -22.03
N ARG A 8 28.25 -33.75 -23.19
CA ARG A 8 28.56 -34.52 -24.40
C ARG A 8 29.21 -33.71 -25.51
N CYS A 9 28.91 -32.42 -25.58
CA CYS A 9 29.34 -31.52 -26.65
C CYS A 9 29.84 -30.20 -26.06
N CYS A 10 30.68 -29.50 -26.82
CA CYS A 10 31.13 -28.16 -26.48
C CYS A 10 30.68 -27.09 -27.49
N ILE A 11 30.17 -25.97 -27.00
CA ILE A 11 29.84 -24.79 -27.78
C ILE A 11 31.14 -24.06 -28.11
N ARG A 12 31.47 -23.98 -29.40
CA ARG A 12 32.65 -23.28 -29.91
C ARG A 12 32.36 -21.84 -30.29
N ALA A 13 31.18 -21.63 -30.86
CA ALA A 13 30.71 -20.32 -31.25
C ALA A 13 29.22 -20.23 -31.02
N MET A 14 28.73 -19.07 -30.56
CA MET A 14 27.32 -18.76 -30.45
C MET A 14 27.06 -17.33 -30.87
N ALA A 15 26.11 -17.11 -31.79
CA ALA A 15 25.47 -15.83 -32.01
C ALA A 15 24.10 -15.83 -31.33
N HIS A 16 23.99 -15.14 -30.20
CA HIS A 16 22.76 -15.00 -29.43
C HIS A 16 21.93 -13.84 -29.99
N LEU A 17 21.12 -14.15 -31.00
CA LEU A 17 20.36 -13.17 -31.79
C LEU A 17 19.15 -12.61 -31.04
N GLY A 18 18.46 -13.43 -30.25
CA GLY A 18 17.23 -13.05 -29.53
C GLY A 18 16.04 -12.84 -30.47
N ALA A 19 15.07 -12.04 -30.04
CA ALA A 19 13.95 -11.59 -30.86
C ALA A 19 14.38 -10.69 -32.02
N ARG A 20 13.50 -10.55 -33.03
CA ARG A 20 13.69 -9.68 -34.20
C ARG A 20 15.00 -9.95 -34.95
N ALA A 21 15.44 -11.21 -34.95
CA ALA A 21 16.62 -11.64 -35.68
C ALA A 21 16.41 -11.63 -37.20
N PHE A 22 15.17 -11.80 -37.65
CA PHE A 22 14.76 -11.81 -39.05
C PHE A 22 13.63 -10.79 -39.23
N GLU A 23 13.68 -10.01 -40.31
CA GLU A 23 12.70 -8.93 -40.59
C GLU A 23 11.25 -9.43 -40.65
N GLN A 24 11.06 -10.68 -41.10
CA GLN A 24 9.76 -11.31 -41.22
C GLN A 24 9.13 -11.65 -39.85
N ILE A 25 9.90 -11.55 -38.76
CA ILE A 25 9.47 -11.90 -37.40
C ILE A 25 9.68 -10.70 -36.48
N ALA A 26 8.72 -9.75 -36.52
CA ALA A 26 8.79 -8.50 -35.76
C ALA A 26 8.49 -8.66 -34.25
N GLY A 27 7.89 -9.78 -33.83
CA GLY A 27 7.48 -10.03 -32.45
C GLY A 27 8.60 -10.53 -31.54
N GLU A 28 8.38 -10.44 -30.22
CA GLU A 28 9.32 -10.92 -29.18
C GLU A 28 9.11 -12.39 -28.80
N VAL A 29 8.13 -13.05 -29.41
CA VAL A 29 7.75 -14.44 -29.12
C VAL A 29 8.84 -15.43 -29.58
N VAL A 30 9.50 -15.16 -30.71
CA VAL A 30 10.51 -16.06 -31.28
C VAL A 30 11.90 -15.59 -30.88
N GLN A 31 12.58 -16.37 -30.04
CA GLN A 31 13.96 -16.13 -29.62
C GLN A 31 14.92 -16.99 -30.45
N THR A 32 15.92 -16.37 -31.09
CA THR A 32 16.82 -17.05 -32.04
C THR A 32 18.26 -17.12 -31.52
N VAL A 33 18.93 -18.23 -31.79
CA VAL A 33 20.37 -18.41 -31.56
C VAL A 33 20.96 -19.25 -32.69
N ALA A 34 22.20 -18.95 -33.10
CA ALA A 34 22.98 -19.79 -34.00
C ALA A 34 24.23 -20.29 -33.25
N THR A 35 24.46 -21.60 -33.25
CA THR A 35 25.49 -22.23 -32.40
C THR A 35 26.29 -23.26 -33.17
N VAL A 36 27.61 -23.28 -32.95
CA VAL A 36 28.52 -24.31 -33.45
C VAL A 36 28.91 -25.23 -32.30
N PHE A 37 28.63 -26.52 -32.47
CA PHE A 37 28.99 -27.55 -31.51
C PHE A 37 30.21 -28.34 -31.99
N HIS A 38 31.11 -28.61 -31.05
CA HIS A 38 32.17 -29.58 -31.18
C HIS A 38 31.75 -30.85 -30.43
N ASN A 39 31.63 -31.97 -31.14
CA ASN A 39 31.14 -33.23 -30.60
C ASN A 39 32.24 -34.00 -29.84
N ALA A 40 32.85 -33.32 -28.87
CA ALA A 40 33.80 -33.87 -27.93
C ALA A 40 33.90 -32.92 -26.74
N ASN A 41 34.17 -33.49 -25.57
CA ASN A 41 34.40 -32.72 -24.36
C ASN A 41 35.79 -32.05 -24.42
N SER A 42 35.87 -30.75 -24.14
CA SER A 42 37.11 -29.99 -24.21
C SER A 42 37.03 -28.73 -23.37
N ASP A 43 38.09 -28.45 -22.62
CA ASP A 43 38.20 -27.26 -21.76
C ASP A 43 38.51 -25.96 -22.52
N LEU A 44 38.66 -26.03 -23.85
CA LEU A 44 38.90 -24.84 -24.67
C LEU A 44 37.68 -23.91 -24.60
N PRO A 45 37.88 -22.60 -24.45
CA PRO A 45 36.78 -21.65 -24.34
C PRO A 45 36.00 -21.54 -25.67
N GLY A 46 34.71 -21.24 -25.55
CA GLY A 46 33.85 -20.85 -26.67
C GLY A 46 33.79 -19.34 -26.84
N VAL A 47 33.40 -18.89 -28.03
CA VAL A 47 33.15 -17.47 -28.36
C VAL A 47 31.65 -17.23 -28.45
N TYR A 48 31.15 -16.23 -27.75
CA TYR A 48 29.72 -15.91 -27.69
C TYR A 48 29.50 -14.45 -28.05
N ILE A 49 28.61 -14.18 -29.01
CA ILE A 49 28.30 -12.83 -29.48
C ILE A 49 26.86 -12.52 -29.09
N ARG A 50 26.67 -11.53 -28.21
CA ARG A 50 25.37 -11.13 -27.67
C ARG A 50 24.72 -10.05 -28.55
N LEU A 51 23.57 -10.36 -29.14
CA LEU A 51 22.88 -9.46 -30.06
C LEU A 51 21.43 -9.14 -29.63
N VAL A 52 21.03 -9.58 -28.43
CA VAL A 52 19.68 -9.36 -27.88
C VAL A 52 19.35 -7.89 -27.62
N GLY A 53 20.35 -7.01 -27.52
CA GLY A 53 20.16 -5.57 -27.27
C GLY A 53 19.96 -4.70 -28.51
N TYR A 54 20.02 -5.27 -29.71
CA TYR A 54 19.87 -4.53 -30.97
C TYR A 54 18.43 -4.59 -31.48
N ALA A 55 17.94 -3.51 -32.08
CA ALA A 55 16.51 -3.27 -32.29
C ALA A 55 15.90 -4.11 -33.43
N ASN A 56 16.68 -4.42 -34.45
CA ASN A 56 16.23 -5.06 -35.68
C ASN A 56 17.31 -5.96 -36.31
N ALA A 57 16.95 -6.66 -37.39
CA ALA A 57 17.82 -7.60 -38.08
C ALA A 57 19.08 -6.95 -38.70
N GLU A 58 18.95 -5.76 -39.28
CA GLU A 58 20.07 -5.04 -39.90
C GLU A 58 21.13 -4.64 -38.86
N GLU A 59 20.70 -4.09 -37.74
CA GLU A 59 21.60 -3.74 -36.62
C GLU A 59 22.30 -4.98 -36.06
N LYS A 60 21.59 -6.10 -35.93
CA LYS A 60 22.17 -7.37 -35.47
C LYS A 60 23.21 -7.91 -36.45
N ASP A 61 22.97 -7.85 -37.76
CA ASP A 61 23.95 -8.28 -38.79
C ASP A 61 25.21 -7.40 -38.73
N ARG A 62 25.05 -6.07 -38.70
CA ARG A 62 26.18 -5.14 -38.58
C ARG A 62 26.98 -5.41 -37.30
N ALA A 63 26.32 -5.53 -36.16
CA ALA A 63 26.96 -5.79 -34.87
C ALA A 63 27.65 -7.17 -34.81
N LEU A 64 27.07 -8.19 -35.44
CA LEU A 64 27.69 -9.52 -35.55
C LEU A 64 28.98 -9.45 -36.37
N ARG A 65 28.95 -8.82 -37.56
CA ARG A 65 30.12 -8.69 -38.43
C ARG A 65 31.25 -7.91 -37.76
N LEU A 66 30.91 -6.86 -37.02
CA LEU A 66 31.88 -6.09 -36.24
C LEU A 66 32.50 -6.95 -35.14
N ALA A 67 31.70 -7.65 -34.35
CA ALA A 67 32.17 -8.54 -33.28
C ALA A 67 33.02 -9.72 -33.77
N ILE A 68 32.85 -10.16 -35.03
CA ILE A 68 33.71 -11.19 -35.64
C ILE A 68 35.08 -10.61 -35.99
N ARG A 69 35.16 -9.34 -36.41
CA ARG A 69 36.40 -8.69 -36.84
C ARG A 69 37.21 -8.12 -35.68
N ASP A 70 36.52 -7.65 -34.64
CA ASP A 70 37.13 -7.04 -33.46
C ASP A 70 36.99 -7.94 -32.23
N ASN A 71 38.12 -8.48 -31.77
CA ASN A 71 38.16 -9.33 -30.58
C ASN A 71 37.86 -8.58 -29.28
N LEU A 72 37.92 -7.24 -29.28
CA LEU A 72 37.63 -6.37 -28.14
C LEU A 72 36.21 -5.79 -28.18
N ALA A 73 35.38 -6.20 -29.14
CA ALA A 73 34.00 -5.74 -29.23
C ALA A 73 33.22 -6.04 -27.93
N ALA A 74 32.55 -5.04 -27.38
CA ALA A 74 31.86 -5.14 -26.08
C ALA A 74 30.75 -6.22 -26.02
N ASN A 75 30.21 -6.60 -27.18
CA ASN A 75 29.21 -7.65 -27.30
C ASN A 75 29.80 -9.06 -27.58
N ARG A 76 31.14 -9.21 -27.57
CA ARG A 76 31.86 -10.46 -27.76
C ARG A 76 32.40 -10.96 -26.42
N PHE A 77 32.07 -12.21 -26.10
CA PHE A 77 32.41 -12.86 -24.85
C PHE A 77 33.18 -14.15 -25.10
N VAL A 78 34.03 -14.51 -24.15
CA VAL A 78 34.80 -15.75 -24.15
C VAL A 78 34.55 -16.45 -22.82
N ALA A 79 33.97 -17.64 -22.86
CA ALA A 79 33.59 -18.37 -21.65
C ALA A 79 33.91 -19.87 -21.79
N CYS A 80 34.21 -20.53 -20.68
CA CYS A 80 34.42 -21.97 -20.64
C CYS A 80 33.14 -22.65 -20.14
N GLU A 81 32.74 -23.76 -20.75
CA GLU A 81 31.47 -24.40 -20.41
C GLU A 81 31.41 -24.97 -18.98
N LYS A 82 32.57 -25.29 -18.40
CA LYS A 82 32.67 -25.68 -16.99
C LYS A 82 32.17 -24.59 -16.05
N ASP A 83 32.18 -23.33 -16.49
CA ASP A 83 31.65 -22.21 -15.71
C ASP A 83 30.12 -22.26 -15.66
N PHE A 84 29.45 -22.68 -16.72
CA PHE A 84 27.99 -22.81 -16.74
C PHE A 84 27.47 -23.85 -15.75
N LYS A 85 28.25 -24.88 -15.46
CA LYS A 85 27.90 -25.91 -14.46
C LYS A 85 27.82 -25.38 -13.04
N ALA A 86 28.43 -24.22 -12.75
CA ALA A 86 28.36 -23.64 -11.42
C ALA A 86 26.97 -23.11 -11.07
N ILE A 87 26.23 -22.60 -12.05
CA ILE A 87 24.88 -22.04 -11.81
C ILE A 87 23.86 -23.19 -11.86
N PRO A 88 22.92 -23.29 -10.90
CA PRO A 88 21.83 -24.27 -10.91
C PRO A 88 21.10 -24.32 -12.26
N ASP A 89 20.74 -25.54 -12.71
CA ASP A 89 20.16 -25.83 -14.04
C ASP A 89 21.05 -25.52 -15.25
N SER A 90 22.32 -25.17 -15.01
CA SER A 90 23.37 -24.91 -16.00
C SER A 90 22.94 -23.98 -17.15
N PRO A 91 22.49 -22.74 -16.88
CA PRO A 91 22.27 -21.75 -17.91
C PRO A 91 23.57 -21.38 -18.64
N ILE A 92 23.48 -21.17 -19.95
CA ILE A 92 24.60 -20.77 -20.80
C ILE A 92 24.83 -19.25 -20.62
N SER A 93 25.21 -18.88 -19.41
CA SER A 93 25.32 -17.49 -18.94
C SER A 93 26.69 -16.89 -19.29
N TYR A 94 27.11 -16.98 -20.55
CA TYR A 94 28.45 -16.58 -21.02
C TYR A 94 28.84 -15.10 -20.77
N TRP A 95 27.88 -14.27 -20.39
CA TRP A 95 28.08 -12.85 -20.03
C TRP A 95 28.19 -12.64 -18.51
N ALA A 96 28.17 -13.71 -17.71
CA ALA A 96 28.36 -13.63 -16.28
C ALA A 96 29.83 -13.36 -15.95
N ASP A 97 30.04 -12.47 -14.99
CA ASP A 97 31.36 -12.12 -14.49
C ASP A 97 31.93 -13.27 -13.64
N LYS A 98 33.26 -13.30 -13.46
CA LYS A 98 33.93 -14.38 -12.71
C LYS A 98 33.48 -14.46 -11.25
N SER A 99 33.18 -13.31 -10.65
CA SER A 99 32.60 -13.15 -9.31
C SER A 99 31.29 -13.94 -9.15
N ILE A 100 30.44 -13.95 -10.18
CA ILE A 100 29.15 -14.64 -10.19
C ILE A 100 29.38 -16.14 -10.14
N TYR A 101 30.21 -16.66 -11.05
CA TYR A 101 30.56 -18.08 -11.03
C TYR A 101 31.25 -18.49 -9.74
N HIS A 102 32.10 -17.63 -9.18
CA HIS A 102 32.74 -17.86 -7.90
C HIS A 102 31.69 -17.98 -6.79
N ALA A 103 30.77 -17.02 -6.68
CA ALA A 103 29.71 -17.02 -5.67
C ALA A 103 28.87 -18.31 -5.71
N PHE A 104 28.47 -18.79 -6.89
CA PHE A 104 27.74 -20.06 -7.02
C PHE A 104 28.56 -21.31 -6.70
N ARG A 105 29.89 -21.26 -6.83
CA ARG A 105 30.77 -22.41 -6.51
C ARG A 105 31.06 -22.53 -5.03
N VAL A 106 31.35 -21.40 -4.36
CA VAL A 106 31.80 -21.40 -2.97
C VAL A 106 30.68 -21.10 -1.99
N GLY A 107 29.62 -20.43 -2.45
CA GLY A 107 28.46 -20.10 -1.64
C GLY A 107 27.56 -21.30 -1.41
N GLU A 108 26.97 -21.33 -0.22
CA GLU A 108 25.97 -22.31 0.11
C GLU A 108 24.60 -21.84 -0.42
N SER A 109 23.81 -22.76 -0.96
CA SER A 109 22.44 -22.44 -1.36
C SER A 109 21.64 -21.93 -0.15
N ILE A 110 20.88 -20.84 -0.28
CA ILE A 110 19.98 -20.35 0.78
C ILE A 110 19.16 -21.50 1.38
N ARG A 111 18.71 -22.45 0.55
CA ARG A 111 17.94 -23.63 0.97
C ARG A 111 18.57 -24.43 2.11
N CYS A 112 19.89 -24.47 2.22
CA CYS A 112 20.57 -25.23 3.26
C CYS A 112 20.34 -24.67 4.66
N ARG A 113 20.08 -23.35 4.77
CA ARG A 113 19.82 -22.66 6.04
C ARG A 113 18.38 -22.19 6.16
N PHE A 114 17.77 -21.77 5.06
CA PHE A 114 16.43 -21.19 5.00
C PHE A 114 15.62 -21.87 3.89
N VAL A 115 14.64 -22.67 4.29
CA VAL A 115 13.71 -23.29 3.35
C VAL A 115 12.52 -22.35 3.16
N PRO A 116 12.21 -21.89 1.93
CA PRO A 116 11.05 -21.08 1.70
C PRO A 116 9.78 -21.93 1.61
N HIS A 117 8.69 -21.43 2.16
CA HIS A 117 7.39 -22.08 2.15
C HIS A 117 6.35 -21.23 1.44
N ALA A 118 5.45 -21.87 0.69
CA ALA A 118 4.23 -21.25 0.22
C ALA A 118 3.16 -21.34 1.31
N GLY A 119 2.29 -20.32 1.37
CA GLY A 119 1.21 -20.26 2.34
C GLY A 119 -0.13 -20.74 1.79
N ILE A 120 -1.21 -20.37 2.47
CA ILE A 120 -2.57 -20.82 2.16
C ILE A 120 -2.99 -20.39 0.74
N SER A 121 -3.80 -21.23 0.11
CA SER A 121 -4.66 -20.84 -1.01
C SER A 121 -6.09 -21.03 -0.53
N THR A 122 -6.87 -19.95 -0.38
CA THR A 122 -8.22 -20.01 0.21
C THR A 122 -9.26 -20.68 -0.70
N GLY A 123 -8.97 -20.81 -2.00
CA GLY A 123 -9.93 -21.23 -3.03
C GLY A 123 -10.92 -20.13 -3.42
N ASP A 124 -11.26 -19.22 -2.51
CA ASP A 124 -12.13 -18.07 -2.74
C ASP A 124 -11.75 -16.85 -1.88
N ASN A 125 -10.85 -16.02 -2.41
CA ASN A 125 -10.39 -14.81 -1.70
C ASN A 125 -11.52 -13.84 -1.34
N ASN A 126 -12.61 -13.78 -2.12
CA ASN A 126 -13.71 -12.84 -1.81
C ASN A 126 -14.47 -13.25 -0.55
N SER A 127 -14.50 -14.55 -0.23
CA SER A 127 -15.20 -15.05 0.96
C SER A 127 -14.34 -14.93 2.22
N PHE A 128 -13.03 -15.20 2.13
CA PHE A 128 -12.17 -15.34 3.32
C PHE A 128 -11.20 -14.18 3.57
N LEU A 129 -10.94 -13.32 2.59
CA LEU A 129 -10.06 -12.17 2.79
C LEU A 129 -10.86 -10.88 2.92
N ARG A 130 -10.44 -10.03 3.85
CA ARG A 130 -10.94 -8.67 4.06
C ARG A 130 -9.77 -7.73 4.19
N LEU A 131 -9.98 -6.45 3.88
CA LEU A 131 -9.07 -5.43 4.37
C LEU A 131 -9.31 -5.22 5.86
N TRP A 132 -8.26 -4.94 6.62
CA TRP A 132 -8.33 -4.88 8.09
C TRP A 132 -9.40 -3.90 8.59
N PHE A 133 -9.61 -2.79 7.89
CA PHE A 133 -10.59 -1.77 8.26
C PHE A 133 -12.02 -2.10 7.79
N GLU A 134 -12.26 -3.24 7.16
CA GLU A 134 -13.61 -3.67 6.75
C GLU A 134 -14.36 -4.41 7.86
N VAL A 135 -13.65 -5.02 8.81
CA VAL A 135 -14.18 -5.90 9.86
C VAL A 135 -13.95 -5.27 11.25
N PRO A 136 -14.67 -5.71 12.30
CA PRO A 136 -14.48 -5.16 13.64
C PRO A 136 -13.01 -5.26 14.08
N PHE A 137 -12.45 -4.18 14.61
CA PHE A 137 -11.04 -4.15 15.00
C PHE A 137 -10.75 -5.10 16.17
N ASN A 138 -11.70 -5.22 17.11
CA ASN A 138 -11.58 -6.11 18.25
C ASN A 138 -11.64 -7.62 17.88
N GLU A 139 -12.09 -8.01 16.69
CA GLU A 139 -12.13 -9.41 16.24
C GLU A 139 -10.87 -9.86 15.50
N GLN A 140 -9.88 -8.97 15.38
CA GLN A 140 -8.62 -9.22 14.70
C GLN A 140 -7.54 -9.66 15.69
N CYS A 141 -6.65 -10.54 15.25
CA CYS A 141 -5.46 -10.92 16.01
C CYS A 141 -4.22 -11.05 15.13
N GLY A 142 -3.09 -10.83 15.80
CA GLY A 142 -1.83 -11.42 15.39
C GLY A 142 -1.75 -12.88 15.85
N SER A 143 -1.74 -13.12 17.16
CA SER A 143 -1.25 -14.39 17.71
C SER A 143 -2.23 -15.19 18.58
N ASP A 144 -3.47 -14.70 18.75
CA ASP A 144 -4.46 -15.32 19.64
C ASP A 144 -5.40 -16.25 18.86
N SER A 145 -5.53 -17.50 19.29
CA SER A 145 -6.29 -18.54 18.55
C SER A 145 -7.79 -18.33 18.56
N ASP A 146 -8.30 -17.48 19.43
CA ASP A 146 -9.73 -17.36 19.71
C ASP A 146 -10.41 -16.25 18.90
N ARG A 147 -9.65 -15.52 18.09
CA ARG A 147 -10.13 -14.40 17.26
C ARG A 147 -10.43 -14.86 15.83
N ARG A 148 -11.46 -14.26 15.24
CA ARG A 148 -12.02 -14.65 13.95
C ARG A 148 -11.11 -14.33 12.77
N TYR A 149 -10.44 -13.18 12.81
CA TYR A 149 -9.63 -12.65 11.72
C TYR A 149 -8.16 -12.60 12.11
N TRP A 150 -7.31 -13.26 11.32
CA TRP A 150 -5.87 -13.25 11.51
C TRP A 150 -5.21 -12.28 10.53
N HIS A 151 -4.19 -11.54 10.96
CA HIS A 151 -3.38 -10.76 10.04
C HIS A 151 -2.83 -11.64 8.91
N HIS A 152 -2.89 -11.14 7.68
CA HIS A 152 -2.63 -11.96 6.49
C HIS A 152 -1.72 -11.24 5.50
N ASN A 153 -0.57 -11.87 5.21
CA ASN A 153 0.33 -11.41 4.16
C ASN A 153 -0.14 -11.90 2.79
N LYS A 154 -0.78 -10.99 2.04
CA LYS A 154 -1.19 -11.20 0.63
C LYS A 154 -0.19 -10.64 -0.39
N GLY A 155 0.95 -10.13 0.07
CA GLY A 155 1.94 -9.47 -0.77
C GLY A 155 1.54 -8.03 -1.00
N GLY A 156 1.86 -7.47 -2.18
CA GLY A 156 1.38 -6.15 -2.56
C GLY A 156 2.34 -5.41 -3.46
N ASP A 157 2.22 -4.09 -3.46
CA ASP A 157 3.04 -3.21 -4.28
C ASP A 157 4.51 -3.20 -3.83
N TYR A 158 5.38 -2.70 -4.71
CA TYR A 158 6.81 -2.61 -4.44
C TYR A 158 7.06 -1.77 -3.17
N ARG A 159 7.61 -2.43 -2.15
CA ARG A 159 8.07 -1.81 -0.91
C ARG A 159 9.03 -2.77 -0.20
N LYS A 160 10.23 -2.28 0.14
CA LYS A 160 11.23 -3.04 0.89
C LYS A 160 11.01 -2.89 2.41
N TRP A 161 11.54 -3.85 3.15
CA TRP A 161 11.71 -3.85 4.61
C TRP A 161 10.42 -4.02 5.42
N TYR A 162 9.38 -3.21 5.19
CA TYR A 162 8.14 -3.22 5.97
C TYR A 162 6.98 -2.62 5.18
N GLY A 163 5.76 -3.14 5.30
CA GLY A 163 4.52 -2.53 4.79
C GLY A 163 3.59 -3.54 4.16
N ASN A 164 2.58 -3.07 3.41
CA ASN A 164 1.55 -3.90 2.76
C ASN A 164 0.76 -4.76 3.77
N ARG A 165 0.51 -4.18 4.94
CA ARG A 165 -0.29 -4.73 6.03
C ARG A 165 -1.75 -4.37 5.84
N SER A 166 -2.37 -4.94 4.82
CA SER A 166 -3.71 -4.53 4.39
C SER A 166 -4.78 -5.58 4.61
N PHE A 167 -4.41 -6.86 4.67
CA PHE A 167 -5.36 -7.97 4.66
C PHE A 167 -5.43 -8.68 6.00
N VAL A 168 -6.63 -9.17 6.29
CA VAL A 168 -6.91 -10.17 7.31
C VAL A 168 -7.59 -11.38 6.67
N LEU A 169 -7.38 -12.55 7.24
CA LEU A 169 -7.94 -13.84 6.82
C LEU A 169 -8.95 -14.30 7.88
N TRP A 170 -10.19 -14.55 7.47
CA TRP A 170 -11.14 -15.29 8.30
C TRP A 170 -10.63 -16.72 8.49
N TYR A 171 -10.24 -17.07 9.71
CA TYR A 171 -9.41 -18.27 9.97
C TYR A 171 -9.74 -19.02 11.27
N ASP A 172 -10.96 -18.86 11.79
CA ASP A 172 -11.48 -19.69 12.86
C ASP A 172 -11.75 -21.14 12.40
N GLU A 173 -12.35 -21.97 13.26
CA GLU A 173 -12.69 -23.35 12.90
C GLU A 173 -13.70 -23.44 11.76
N ASP A 174 -14.74 -22.60 11.76
CA ASP A 174 -15.79 -22.63 10.75
C ASP A 174 -15.27 -22.18 9.38
N ALA A 175 -14.44 -21.14 9.34
CA ALA A 175 -13.74 -20.70 8.14
C ALA A 175 -12.89 -21.82 7.54
N ARG A 176 -12.15 -22.56 8.38
CA ARG A 176 -11.33 -23.70 7.94
C ARG A 176 -12.20 -24.83 7.40
N ARG A 177 -13.33 -25.16 8.04
CA ARG A 177 -14.29 -26.14 7.51
C ARG A 177 -14.85 -25.68 6.16
N GLU A 178 -15.20 -24.41 6.02
CA GLU A 178 -15.74 -23.87 4.77
C GLU A 178 -14.67 -23.84 3.65
N MET A 179 -13.46 -23.37 3.94
CA MET A 179 -12.35 -23.35 2.98
C MET A 179 -12.04 -24.75 2.43
N ASN A 180 -12.09 -25.80 3.28
CA ASN A 180 -11.90 -27.19 2.84
C ASN A 180 -12.89 -27.64 1.75
N THR A 181 -14.05 -26.98 1.62
CA THR A 181 -15.03 -27.26 0.57
C THR A 181 -14.75 -26.54 -0.75
N LYS A 182 -13.85 -25.55 -0.76
CA LYS A 182 -13.61 -24.69 -1.93
C LYS A 182 -12.63 -25.36 -2.91
N PRO A 183 -12.94 -25.37 -4.22
CA PRO A 183 -11.99 -25.82 -5.23
C PRO A 183 -10.68 -25.02 -5.19
N GLY A 184 -9.55 -25.72 -5.26
CA GLY A 184 -8.24 -25.09 -5.23
C GLY A 184 -7.76 -24.65 -3.84
N PHE A 185 -8.51 -24.94 -2.77
CA PHE A 185 -8.03 -24.78 -1.41
C PHE A 185 -6.77 -25.62 -1.18
N ARG A 186 -5.75 -25.00 -0.59
CA ARG A 186 -4.55 -25.68 -0.09
C ARG A 186 -4.14 -25.06 1.22
N HIS A 187 -3.93 -25.90 2.23
CA HIS A 187 -3.56 -25.47 3.57
C HIS A 187 -2.05 -25.52 3.82
N ASP A 188 -1.27 -25.03 2.84
CA ASP A 188 0.18 -25.11 2.88
C ASP A 188 0.77 -24.17 3.95
N GLY A 189 1.85 -24.63 4.59
CA GLY A 189 2.64 -23.81 5.52
C GLY A 189 1.98 -23.50 6.87
N ASN A 190 0.88 -24.17 7.23
CA ASN A 190 0.12 -23.92 8.46
C ASN A 190 0.95 -24.05 9.75
N GLN A 191 2.00 -24.88 9.77
CA GLN A 191 2.93 -25.03 10.88
C GLN A 191 3.81 -23.80 11.14
N PHE A 192 3.76 -22.81 10.24
CA PHE A 192 4.47 -21.54 10.35
C PHE A 192 3.57 -20.35 10.62
N TYR A 193 2.24 -20.53 10.71
CA TYR A 193 1.34 -19.41 10.97
C TYR A 193 1.60 -18.83 12.35
N GLY A 194 1.60 -17.50 12.44
CA GLY A 194 1.90 -16.76 13.64
C GLY A 194 3.39 -16.59 13.95
N LYS A 195 4.30 -17.21 13.18
CA LYS A 195 5.75 -17.06 13.36
C LYS A 195 6.30 -15.86 12.60
N PRO A 196 7.41 -15.25 13.06
CA PRO A 196 8.00 -14.13 12.36
C PRO A 196 8.64 -14.63 11.07
N MET A 197 8.58 -13.81 10.03
CA MET A 197 8.99 -14.21 8.69
C MET A 197 9.53 -13.05 7.86
N VAL A 198 10.28 -13.41 6.83
CA VAL A 198 10.56 -12.49 5.73
C VAL A 198 9.92 -13.02 4.45
N SER A 199 9.16 -12.18 3.76
CA SER A 199 8.35 -12.59 2.61
C SER A 199 8.50 -11.63 1.44
N TRP A 200 8.21 -12.14 0.25
CA TRP A 200 8.16 -11.37 -1.00
C TRP A 200 6.85 -11.64 -1.75
N THR A 201 6.54 -10.75 -2.70
CA THR A 201 5.43 -10.97 -3.62
C THR A 201 5.88 -11.82 -4.79
N LYS A 202 5.25 -12.99 -4.99
CA LYS A 202 5.67 -13.99 -5.97
C LYS A 202 5.63 -13.48 -7.40
N VAL A 203 4.67 -12.64 -7.76
CA VAL A 203 4.59 -12.03 -9.09
C VAL A 203 4.72 -10.53 -8.93
N SER A 204 5.79 -9.95 -9.46
CA SER A 204 6.05 -8.52 -9.38
C SER A 204 6.58 -7.99 -10.70
N SER A 205 6.04 -6.88 -11.17
CA SER A 205 6.58 -6.11 -12.30
C SER A 205 7.84 -5.32 -11.91
N GLY A 206 8.10 -5.15 -10.62
CA GLY A 206 9.27 -4.48 -10.07
C GLY A 206 10.43 -5.43 -9.78
N ALA A 207 11.51 -4.85 -9.24
CA ALA A 207 12.63 -5.63 -8.72
C ALA A 207 12.19 -6.53 -7.55
N PHE A 208 12.86 -7.67 -7.39
CA PHE A 208 12.69 -8.53 -6.22
C PHE A 208 12.94 -7.74 -4.94
N HIS A 209 12.11 -7.98 -3.92
CA HIS A 209 12.19 -7.29 -2.64
C HIS A 209 11.55 -8.12 -1.54
N MET A 210 12.10 -7.98 -0.34
CA MET A 210 11.70 -8.68 0.88
C MET A 210 11.14 -7.68 1.89
N ARG A 211 10.14 -8.12 2.64
CA ARG A 211 9.58 -7.43 3.81
C ARG A 211 9.59 -8.35 5.01
N TYR A 212 9.84 -7.75 6.16
CA TYR A 212 9.69 -8.39 7.46
C TYR A 212 8.22 -8.34 7.90
N TYR A 213 7.77 -9.45 8.48
CA TYR A 213 6.50 -9.60 9.17
C TYR A 213 6.79 -10.19 10.55
N GLU A 214 6.32 -9.49 11.57
CA GLU A 214 6.35 -9.87 12.97
C GLU A 214 5.49 -11.11 13.25
N ASP A 215 5.50 -11.55 14.51
CA ASP A 215 4.61 -12.60 14.98
C ASP A 215 3.14 -12.27 14.68
N GLY A 216 2.39 -13.34 14.42
CA GLY A 216 0.94 -13.24 14.27
C GLY A 216 0.40 -13.12 12.83
N PHE A 217 1.20 -13.43 11.83
CA PHE A 217 0.74 -13.45 10.45
C PHE A 217 0.47 -14.87 9.94
N THR A 218 -0.62 -15.00 9.20
CA THR A 218 -0.77 -16.01 8.14
C THR A 218 -0.21 -15.45 6.83
N PHE A 219 0.03 -16.30 5.84
CA PHE A 219 0.59 -15.88 4.55
C PHE A 219 -0.02 -16.65 3.39
N ASP A 220 -0.06 -16.01 2.22
CA ASP A 220 -0.68 -16.52 1.00
C ASP A 220 0.32 -17.29 0.12
N SER A 221 -0.18 -18.19 -0.72
CA SER A 221 0.63 -18.89 -1.73
C SER A 221 1.28 -17.95 -2.78
N ALA A 222 0.72 -16.75 -2.99
CA ALA A 222 1.29 -15.68 -3.81
C ALA A 222 2.30 -14.81 -3.04
N SER A 223 2.49 -15.05 -1.73
CA SER A 223 3.47 -14.38 -0.89
C SER A 223 4.26 -15.37 -0.05
N PRO A 224 5.12 -16.19 -0.70
CA PRO A 224 5.94 -17.16 0.01
C PRO A 224 6.88 -16.47 1.02
N ALA A 225 7.37 -17.24 1.98
CA ALA A 225 8.14 -16.70 3.08
C ALA A 225 9.27 -17.64 3.51
N PHE A 226 10.32 -17.05 4.08
CA PHE A 226 11.32 -17.75 4.88
C PHE A 226 11.05 -17.53 6.37
N PHE A 227 11.39 -18.53 7.15
CA PHE A 227 11.24 -18.56 8.60
C PHE A 227 12.58 -18.89 9.25
N SER A 228 12.81 -18.36 10.45
CA SER A 228 13.91 -18.75 11.33
C SER A 228 13.46 -18.61 12.78
N SER A 229 14.08 -19.38 13.68
CA SER A 229 13.93 -19.17 15.12
C SER A 229 14.70 -17.95 15.62
N GLU A 230 15.71 -17.50 14.87
CA GLU A 230 16.57 -16.37 15.22
C GLU A 230 16.22 -15.14 14.38
N TYR A 231 15.87 -14.03 15.03
CA TYR A 231 15.55 -12.77 14.35
C TYR A 231 16.72 -12.20 13.54
N SER A 232 17.96 -12.38 14.04
CA SER A 232 19.17 -11.93 13.34
C SER A 232 19.36 -12.60 11.98
N ASP A 233 18.97 -13.87 11.87
CA ASP A 233 19.04 -14.60 10.61
C ASP A 233 18.05 -14.03 9.57
N LEU A 234 16.83 -13.71 10.00
CA LEU A 234 15.82 -13.09 9.14
C LEU A 234 16.29 -11.70 8.67
N TYR A 235 16.88 -10.90 9.56
CA TYR A 235 17.39 -9.57 9.21
C TYR A 235 18.58 -9.63 8.24
N MET A 236 19.48 -10.60 8.42
CA MET A 236 20.60 -10.84 7.49
C MET A 236 20.09 -11.30 6.13
N LEU A 237 19.19 -12.27 6.09
CA LEU A 237 18.62 -12.79 4.85
C LEU A 237 17.86 -11.70 4.09
N MET A 238 17.06 -10.89 4.79
CA MET A 238 16.35 -9.75 4.21
C MET A 238 17.32 -8.70 3.66
N ALA A 239 18.39 -8.36 4.40
CA ALA A 239 19.39 -7.42 3.95
C ALA A 239 20.09 -7.89 2.67
N PHE A 240 20.50 -9.16 2.64
CA PHE A 240 21.13 -9.75 1.46
C PHE A 240 20.17 -9.73 0.27
N LEU A 241 18.95 -10.26 0.43
CA LEU A 241 17.99 -10.40 -0.66
C LEU A 241 17.42 -9.06 -1.19
N ASN A 242 17.54 -7.97 -0.42
CA ASN A 242 17.22 -6.61 -0.87
C ASN A 242 18.39 -5.87 -1.53
N SER A 243 19.59 -6.46 -1.56
CA SER A 243 20.80 -5.85 -2.12
C SER A 243 20.89 -5.95 -3.64
N ALA A 244 21.69 -5.08 -4.25
CA ALA A 244 22.03 -5.11 -5.67
C ALA A 244 22.74 -6.42 -6.08
N VAL A 245 23.52 -7.02 -5.17
CA VAL A 245 24.18 -8.32 -5.39
C VAL A 245 23.15 -9.43 -5.54
N ALA A 246 22.18 -9.54 -4.63
CA ALA A 246 21.14 -10.55 -4.73
C ALA A 246 20.29 -10.35 -6.00
N ALA A 247 19.95 -9.11 -6.35
CA ALA A 247 19.25 -8.80 -7.58
C ALA A 247 20.05 -9.25 -8.83
N ARG A 248 21.37 -9.01 -8.84
CA ARG A 248 22.27 -9.47 -9.91
C ARG A 248 22.30 -10.99 -9.99
N LEU A 249 22.49 -11.70 -8.88
CA LEU A 249 22.50 -13.16 -8.82
C LEU A 249 21.17 -13.77 -9.29
N LEU A 250 20.05 -13.23 -8.79
CA LEU A 250 18.69 -13.67 -9.16
C LEU A 250 18.43 -13.55 -10.66
N SER A 251 18.97 -12.52 -11.32
CA SER A 251 18.82 -12.35 -12.78
C SER A 251 19.37 -13.53 -13.61
N PHE A 252 20.29 -14.33 -13.05
CA PHE A 252 20.84 -15.53 -13.70
C PHE A 252 20.07 -16.81 -13.36
N ILE A 253 19.37 -16.86 -12.23
CA ILE A 253 18.57 -18.03 -11.80
C ILE A 253 17.14 -17.91 -12.31
N ASN A 254 16.58 -16.70 -12.29
CA ASN A 254 15.19 -16.43 -12.61
C ASN A 254 15.04 -15.07 -13.32
N PRO A 255 15.21 -15.00 -14.64
CA PRO A 255 15.10 -13.77 -15.42
C PRO A 255 13.64 -13.35 -15.70
N THR A 256 12.66 -13.81 -14.90
CA THR A 256 11.23 -13.57 -15.12
C THR A 256 10.60 -12.76 -14.00
N LEU A 257 9.41 -12.19 -14.24
CA LEU A 257 8.64 -11.45 -13.24
C LEU A 257 7.99 -12.35 -12.17
N ASN A 258 8.08 -13.67 -12.32
CA ASN A 258 7.56 -14.65 -11.37
C ASN A 258 8.72 -15.20 -10.56
N TYR A 259 8.72 -14.98 -9.25
CA TYR A 259 9.71 -15.38 -8.25
C TYR A 259 9.22 -16.56 -7.40
N PRO A 260 9.17 -17.79 -7.93
CA PRO A 260 8.73 -18.95 -7.15
C PRO A 260 9.75 -19.32 -6.07
N PRO A 261 9.32 -19.98 -4.97
CA PRO A 261 10.20 -20.36 -3.86
C PRO A 261 11.48 -21.09 -4.27
N GLY A 262 11.39 -22.00 -5.24
CA GLY A 262 12.51 -22.86 -5.67
C GLY A 262 13.75 -22.07 -6.14
N PRO A 263 13.64 -21.22 -7.18
CA PRO A 263 14.73 -20.37 -7.63
C PRO A 263 15.28 -19.42 -6.56
N ILE A 264 14.44 -18.81 -5.73
CA ILE A 264 14.91 -17.93 -4.65
C ILE A 264 15.75 -18.71 -3.63
N ALA A 265 15.34 -19.94 -3.31
CA ALA A 265 16.09 -20.82 -2.41
C ALA A 265 17.48 -21.19 -2.95
N ASN A 266 17.72 -21.07 -4.26
CA ASN A 266 18.97 -21.48 -4.91
C ASN A 266 19.99 -20.34 -5.07
N VAL A 267 19.68 -19.14 -4.58
CA VAL A 267 20.65 -18.04 -4.54
C VAL A 267 21.81 -18.42 -3.61
N PRO A 268 23.07 -18.16 -3.98
CA PRO A 268 24.22 -18.50 -3.15
C PRO A 268 24.40 -17.48 -2.03
N LEU A 269 24.49 -17.97 -0.81
CA LEU A 269 24.81 -17.23 0.40
C LEU A 269 26.27 -17.48 0.77
N LEU A 270 27.09 -16.43 0.73
CA LEU A 270 28.46 -16.47 1.23
C LEU A 270 28.50 -16.28 2.74
N SER A 271 29.51 -16.87 3.38
CA SER A 271 29.80 -16.59 4.78
C SER A 271 30.20 -15.12 4.93
N ILE A 272 29.47 -14.41 5.77
CA ILE A 272 29.74 -13.02 6.10
C ILE A 272 30.80 -12.98 7.22
N PRO A 273 31.87 -12.18 7.10
CA PRO A 273 32.83 -12.00 8.18
C PRO A 273 32.17 -11.50 9.47
N GLU A 274 32.62 -12.00 10.64
CA GLU A 274 32.05 -11.59 11.93
C GLU A 274 32.09 -10.06 12.15
N THR A 275 33.14 -9.40 11.65
CA THR A 275 33.30 -7.95 11.70
C THR A 275 32.19 -7.18 10.97
N ASP A 276 31.63 -7.76 9.91
CA ASP A 276 30.56 -7.15 9.12
C ASP A 276 29.17 -7.55 9.63
N ALA A 277 29.05 -8.66 10.36
CA ALA A 277 27.77 -9.20 10.82
C ALA A 277 27.02 -8.24 11.78
N ALA A 278 27.74 -7.61 12.71
CA ALA A 278 27.14 -6.63 13.63
C ALA A 278 26.64 -5.38 12.88
N VAL A 279 27.48 -4.86 11.96
CA VAL A 279 27.18 -3.67 11.16
C VAL A 279 25.97 -3.91 10.23
N LEU A 280 25.91 -5.08 9.59
CA LEU A 280 24.77 -5.47 8.75
C LEU A 280 23.45 -5.51 9.54
N LYS A 281 23.50 -6.01 10.78
CA LYS A 281 22.33 -6.04 11.65
C LYS A 281 21.82 -4.63 11.91
N ASP A 282 22.70 -3.71 12.27
CA ASP A 282 22.35 -2.32 12.57
C ASP A 282 21.74 -1.62 11.35
N TYR A 283 22.34 -1.76 10.16
CA TYR A 283 21.78 -1.18 8.93
C TYR A 283 20.45 -1.82 8.52
N SER A 284 20.32 -3.14 8.63
CA SER A 284 19.06 -3.85 8.32
C SER A 284 17.93 -3.42 9.25
N GLN A 285 18.22 -3.29 10.55
CA GLN A 285 17.27 -2.77 11.53
C GLN A 285 16.94 -1.30 11.27
N GLY A 286 17.93 -0.47 10.94
CA GLY A 286 17.71 0.93 10.54
C GLY A 286 16.78 1.06 9.34
N CYS A 287 16.95 0.19 8.32
CA CYS A 287 16.05 0.14 7.17
C CYS A 287 14.61 -0.24 7.58
N LEU A 288 14.48 -1.28 8.40
CA LEU A 288 13.19 -1.73 8.95
C LEU A 288 12.50 -0.62 9.74
N THR A 289 13.21 0.08 10.62
CA THR A 289 12.69 1.19 11.42
C THR A 289 12.23 2.35 10.54
N CYS A 290 13.02 2.76 9.54
CA CYS A 290 12.63 3.83 8.62
C CYS A 290 11.35 3.46 7.85
N SER A 291 11.29 2.24 7.28
CA SER A 291 10.11 1.78 6.55
C SER A 291 8.89 1.55 7.44
N LYS A 292 9.07 1.18 8.71
CA LYS A 292 7.97 1.04 9.66
C LYS A 292 7.38 2.40 10.04
N LYS A 293 8.22 3.36 10.45
CA LYS A 293 7.79 4.74 10.76
C LYS A 293 7.03 5.37 9.60
N ASP A 294 7.52 5.21 8.36
CA ASP A 294 6.82 5.70 7.18
C ASP A 294 5.44 5.05 7.00
N TRP A 295 5.32 3.73 7.18
CA TRP A 295 4.04 3.03 7.02
C TRP A 295 3.02 3.47 8.08
N ASP A 296 3.47 3.57 9.33
CA ASP A 296 2.62 3.90 10.49
C ASP A 296 2.26 5.39 10.59
N SER A 297 2.81 6.23 9.71
CA SER A 297 2.46 7.65 9.61
C SER A 297 1.15 7.92 8.84
N PHE A 298 0.51 6.89 8.29
CA PHE A 298 -0.70 7.03 7.47
C PHE A 298 -1.85 6.15 7.98
N GLU A 299 -3.08 6.66 7.92
CA GLU A 299 -4.32 6.02 8.44
C GLU A 299 -4.69 4.66 7.83
N THR A 300 -3.95 4.22 6.81
CA THR A 300 -4.05 2.88 6.21
C THR A 300 -3.27 1.83 6.99
N SER A 301 -2.38 2.22 7.90
CA SER A 301 -1.79 1.34 8.89
C SER A 301 -2.73 1.16 10.07
N TRP A 302 -2.87 -0.07 10.57
CA TRP A 302 -3.58 -0.32 11.82
C TRP A 302 -2.81 0.17 13.05
N ASP A 303 -1.50 0.40 12.93
CA ASP A 303 -0.63 0.98 13.97
C ASP A 303 -0.59 2.53 13.88
N PHE A 304 -1.43 3.14 13.04
CA PHE A 304 -1.50 4.60 12.92
C PHE A 304 -2.05 5.24 14.20
N GLU A 305 -1.22 6.02 14.89
CA GLU A 305 -1.57 6.63 16.16
C GLU A 305 -2.19 8.03 16.01
N TRP A 306 -1.58 8.91 15.21
CA TRP A 306 -2.06 10.27 14.94
C TRP A 306 -1.47 10.83 13.66
N HIS A 307 -2.08 11.89 13.12
CA HIS A 307 -1.58 12.54 11.90
C HIS A 307 -0.33 13.41 12.21
N PRO A 308 0.76 13.35 11.41
CA PRO A 308 1.97 14.13 11.65
C PRO A 308 1.76 15.65 11.71
N LEU A 309 0.77 16.15 10.97
CA LEU A 309 0.40 17.57 10.96
C LEU A 309 -0.53 17.98 12.11
N ALA A 310 -0.99 17.04 12.95
CA ALA A 310 -1.81 17.32 14.13
C ALA A 310 -0.97 17.21 15.41
N PRO A 311 -1.30 17.98 16.47
CA PRO A 311 -0.64 17.83 17.77
C PRO A 311 -0.96 16.47 18.38
N SER A 312 0.08 15.77 18.84
CA SER A 312 -0.10 14.49 19.51
C SER A 312 -0.66 14.68 20.93
N ALA A 313 -1.29 13.63 21.47
CA ALA A 313 -1.73 13.64 22.86
C ALA A 313 -0.56 13.89 23.85
N ARG A 314 0.64 13.39 23.53
CA ARG A 314 1.86 13.58 24.33
C ARG A 314 2.31 15.04 24.35
N GLU A 315 2.38 15.67 23.17
CA GLU A 315 2.73 17.09 23.05
C GLU A 315 1.78 17.97 23.89
N ARG A 316 0.48 17.62 23.94
CA ARG A 316 -0.50 18.34 24.77
C ARG A 316 -0.26 18.16 26.26
N VAL A 317 0.07 16.95 26.71
CA VAL A 317 0.38 16.69 28.14
C VAL A 317 1.67 17.41 28.56
N GLU A 318 2.69 17.44 27.71
CA GLU A 318 3.93 18.18 27.96
C GLU A 318 3.68 19.70 28.04
N GLN A 319 2.80 20.25 27.18
CA GLN A 319 2.40 21.66 27.26
C GLN A 319 1.69 22.00 28.59
N LEU A 320 0.96 21.05 29.19
CA LEU A 320 0.26 21.23 30.47
C LEU A 320 1.16 21.07 31.70
N SER A 321 2.29 20.35 31.58
CA SER A 321 3.17 20.03 32.72
C SER A 321 4.20 21.12 33.06
N TYR A 322 4.57 21.96 32.09
CA TYR A 322 5.33 23.19 32.35
C TYR A 322 4.38 24.30 32.79
N GLY A 323 4.31 24.59 34.10
CA GLY A 323 3.43 25.61 34.69
C GLY A 323 3.35 26.90 33.87
N MET A 324 2.18 27.17 33.30
CA MET A 324 2.04 28.08 32.15
C MET A 324 1.86 29.55 32.56
N SER A 325 2.74 30.42 32.07
CA SER A 325 2.43 31.84 31.87
C SER A 325 1.82 32.05 30.47
N TYR A 326 0.96 33.05 30.33
CA TYR A 326 0.16 33.33 29.12
C TYR A 326 1.04 33.47 27.85
N ASP A 327 2.26 34.00 27.97
CA ASP A 327 3.18 34.21 26.85
C ASP A 327 3.81 32.92 26.29
N ALA A 328 3.95 31.86 27.11
CA ALA A 328 4.48 30.57 26.65
C ALA A 328 3.45 29.79 25.80
N ARG A 329 2.16 30.08 25.99
CA ARG A 329 1.05 29.51 25.20
C ARG A 329 1.01 30.09 23.78
N ALA A 330 1.44 31.34 23.60
CA ALA A 330 1.59 31.99 22.30
C ALA A 330 2.83 31.50 21.53
N ALA A 331 3.85 30.97 22.23
CA ALA A 331 5.00 30.30 21.60
C ALA A 331 4.71 28.82 21.21
N SER A 332 3.61 28.23 21.69
CA SER A 332 3.15 26.88 21.34
C SER A 332 2.06 26.87 20.26
N VAL A 333 1.92 27.97 19.50
CA VAL A 333 0.98 28.15 18.40
C VAL A 333 1.36 27.16 17.29
N SER A 334 0.68 26.02 17.24
CA SER A 334 0.99 24.98 16.28
C SER A 334 0.34 25.28 14.94
N LEU A 335 0.92 26.18 14.16
CA LEU A 335 0.49 26.38 12.79
C LEU A 335 0.69 25.08 12.00
N ILE A 336 -0.28 24.73 11.15
CA ILE A 336 -0.18 23.55 10.26
C ILE A 336 1.01 23.72 9.31
N SER A 337 1.33 24.96 8.92
CA SER A 337 2.49 25.29 8.09
C SER A 337 3.82 24.90 8.75
N GLU A 338 3.98 25.21 10.04
CA GLU A 338 5.18 24.84 10.80
C GLU A 338 5.29 23.33 11.01
N ARG A 339 4.17 22.67 11.30
CA ARG A 339 4.13 21.21 11.40
C ARG A 339 4.45 20.54 10.06
N PHE A 340 4.00 21.12 8.95
CA PHE A 340 4.34 20.63 7.62
C PHE A 340 5.84 20.79 7.33
N ALA A 341 6.46 21.91 7.73
CA ALA A 341 7.90 22.07 7.61
C ALA A 341 8.67 20.98 8.39
N ARG A 342 8.30 20.74 9.65
CA ARG A 342 8.90 19.68 10.47
C ARG A 342 8.68 18.29 9.88
N TRP A 343 7.47 18.00 9.39
CA TRP A 343 7.15 16.74 8.73
C TRP A 343 7.96 16.54 7.44
N SER A 344 8.17 17.62 6.67
CA SER A 344 9.01 17.61 5.48
C SER A 344 10.46 17.27 5.83
N ASP A 345 11.02 17.91 6.84
CA ASP A 345 12.38 17.63 7.32
C ASP A 345 12.51 16.18 7.80
N GLU A 346 11.55 15.69 8.59
CA GLU A 346 11.54 14.29 9.07
C GLU A 346 11.45 13.28 7.92
N CYS A 347 10.61 13.56 6.92
CA CYS A 347 10.48 12.70 5.75
C CYS A 347 11.76 12.66 4.92
N ASP A 348 12.41 13.80 4.71
CA ASP A 348 13.66 13.88 3.98
C ASP A 348 14.81 13.22 4.74
N GLU A 349 14.89 13.39 6.06
CA GLU A 349 15.86 12.69 6.90
C GLU A 349 15.65 11.17 6.83
N ARG A 350 14.42 10.71 7.01
CA ARG A 350 14.05 9.28 6.91
C ARG A 350 14.35 8.70 5.53
N PHE A 351 14.07 9.45 4.46
CA PHE A 351 14.38 9.06 3.09
C PHE A 351 15.88 8.92 2.86
N ASN A 352 16.65 9.94 3.26
CA ASN A 352 18.11 9.95 3.10
C ASN A 352 18.78 8.87 3.96
N GLN A 353 18.31 8.65 5.19
CA GLN A 353 18.82 7.61 6.07
C GLN A 353 18.55 6.22 5.50
N LEU A 354 17.33 5.95 5.01
CA LEU A 354 17.02 4.67 4.37
C LEU A 354 17.91 4.44 3.15
N LYS A 355 18.04 5.46 2.29
CA LYS A 355 18.90 5.39 1.11
C LYS A 355 20.34 5.09 1.48
N ALA A 356 20.92 5.83 2.43
CA ALA A 356 22.30 5.62 2.89
C ALA A 356 22.51 4.22 3.48
N ASN A 357 21.54 3.71 4.26
CA ASN A 357 21.60 2.35 4.78
C ASN A 357 21.58 1.31 3.66
N GLU A 358 20.71 1.46 2.65
CA GLU A 358 20.67 0.54 1.51
C GLU A 358 21.97 0.57 0.68
N GLU A 359 22.56 1.75 0.49
CA GLU A 359 23.84 1.93 -0.21
C GLU A 359 25.00 1.28 0.56
N GLU A 360 25.03 1.39 1.89
CA GLU A 360 26.04 0.72 2.70
C GLU A 360 25.86 -0.81 2.71
N LEU A 361 24.62 -1.31 2.76
CA LEU A 361 24.34 -2.73 2.58
C LEU A 361 24.85 -3.22 1.21
N ASN A 362 24.59 -2.46 0.13
CA ASN A 362 25.11 -2.80 -1.19
C ASN A 362 26.65 -2.85 -1.20
N ARG A 363 27.32 -1.92 -0.53
CA ARG A 363 28.79 -1.88 -0.41
C ARG A 363 29.34 -3.10 0.32
N ILE A 364 28.75 -3.47 1.46
CA ILE A 364 29.17 -4.64 2.25
C ILE A 364 29.01 -5.92 1.42
N PHE A 365 27.85 -6.13 0.78
CA PHE A 365 27.62 -7.32 -0.03
C PHE A 365 28.48 -7.34 -1.30
N ALA A 366 28.67 -6.21 -1.98
CA ALA A 366 29.54 -6.14 -3.16
C ALA A 366 30.97 -6.56 -2.80
N ARG A 367 31.52 -6.06 -1.69
CA ARG A 367 32.83 -6.47 -1.18
C ARG A 367 32.87 -7.95 -0.81
N THR A 368 31.87 -8.44 -0.09
CA THR A 368 31.79 -9.84 0.36
C THR A 368 31.77 -10.82 -0.82
N TYR A 369 31.11 -10.44 -1.91
CA TYR A 369 30.98 -11.26 -3.12
C TYR A 369 32.07 -10.98 -4.17
N GLY A 370 32.98 -10.03 -3.92
CA GLY A 370 33.99 -9.60 -4.91
C GLY A 370 33.38 -9.00 -6.17
N MET A 371 32.25 -8.30 -6.04
CA MET A 371 31.47 -7.67 -7.11
C MET A 371 31.56 -6.13 -7.08
N GLU A 372 32.60 -5.59 -6.45
CA GLU A 372 32.86 -4.14 -6.44
C GLU A 372 33.05 -3.64 -7.88
N GLY A 373 32.28 -2.63 -8.27
CA GLY A 373 32.27 -2.10 -9.64
C GLY A 373 31.42 -2.91 -10.64
N GLU A 374 30.87 -4.07 -10.25
CA GLU A 374 29.99 -4.89 -11.11
C GLU A 374 28.50 -4.70 -10.79
N VAL A 375 28.19 -4.27 -9.56
CA VAL A 375 26.83 -3.95 -9.10
C VAL A 375 26.74 -2.48 -8.68
N PRO A 376 25.59 -1.82 -8.88
CA PRO A 376 25.40 -0.45 -8.41
C PRO A 376 25.40 -0.42 -6.88
N ILE A 377 26.14 0.53 -6.30
CA ILE A 377 26.07 0.79 -4.87
C ILE A 377 24.94 1.76 -4.59
N GLU A 378 24.85 2.79 -5.41
CA GLU A 378 23.90 3.89 -5.35
C GLU A 378 22.48 3.39 -5.57
N VAL A 379 21.56 3.87 -4.73
CA VAL A 379 20.13 3.54 -4.85
C VAL A 379 19.41 4.68 -5.55
N PRO A 380 18.77 4.44 -6.71
CA PRO A 380 17.97 5.46 -7.38
C PRO A 380 16.84 5.96 -6.48
N GLU A 381 16.55 7.27 -6.53
CA GLU A 381 15.54 7.87 -5.66
C GLU A 381 14.14 7.26 -5.84
N ASP A 382 13.78 6.83 -7.06
CA ASP A 382 12.51 6.16 -7.37
C ASP A 382 12.42 4.72 -6.82
N LYS A 383 13.52 4.18 -6.27
CA LYS A 383 13.59 2.86 -5.62
C LYS A 383 13.59 2.91 -4.10
N VAL A 384 13.79 4.09 -3.51
CA VAL A 384 13.70 4.27 -2.06
C VAL A 384 12.23 4.15 -1.65
N SER A 385 11.91 3.17 -0.82
CA SER A 385 10.51 2.76 -0.61
C SER A 385 9.75 3.52 0.48
N VAL A 386 10.27 4.66 0.94
CA VAL A 386 9.59 5.59 1.87
C VAL A 386 9.26 6.89 1.16
N ARG A 387 8.20 7.57 1.60
CA ARG A 387 7.69 8.75 0.92
C ARG A 387 8.36 10.01 1.45
N ARG A 388 8.62 10.96 0.56
CA ARG A 388 8.86 12.35 0.92
C ARG A 388 7.53 13.07 1.19
N ALA A 389 7.58 14.17 1.93
CA ALA A 389 6.41 15.01 2.16
C ALA A 389 5.91 15.60 0.84
N ASP A 390 4.59 15.70 0.71
CA ASP A 390 3.91 16.34 -0.41
C ASP A 390 2.78 17.18 0.17
N LEU A 391 2.85 18.50 -0.02
CA LEU A 391 1.94 19.45 0.64
C LEU A 391 0.48 19.13 0.36
N VAL A 392 0.13 18.85 -0.90
CA VAL A 392 -1.27 18.62 -1.28
C VAL A 392 -1.76 17.29 -0.71
N ARG A 393 -0.99 16.22 -0.85
CA ARG A 393 -1.32 14.89 -0.31
C ARG A 393 -1.45 14.93 1.21
N ASP A 394 -0.50 15.55 1.90
CA ASP A 394 -0.42 15.53 3.36
C ASP A 394 -1.48 16.45 3.99
N VAL A 395 -1.88 17.54 3.32
CA VAL A 395 -3.05 18.34 3.72
C VAL A 395 -4.35 17.55 3.48
N LYS A 396 -4.48 16.83 2.35
CA LYS A 396 -5.66 15.98 2.13
C LYS A 396 -5.79 14.87 3.17
N SER A 397 -4.67 14.24 3.57
CA SER A 397 -4.69 13.24 4.64
C SER A 397 -4.98 13.88 6.00
N LEU A 398 -4.57 15.13 6.25
CA LEU A 398 -4.96 15.85 7.46
C LEU A 398 -6.47 16.11 7.51
N VAL A 399 -7.07 16.50 6.38
CA VAL A 399 -8.51 16.67 6.28
C VAL A 399 -9.23 15.33 6.51
N SER A 400 -8.72 14.23 5.95
CA SER A 400 -9.23 12.87 6.21
C SER A 400 -9.17 12.52 7.69
N TYR A 401 -8.04 12.77 8.35
CA TYR A 401 -7.87 12.54 9.78
C TYR A 401 -8.84 13.37 10.63
N GLY A 402 -9.03 14.66 10.31
CA GLY A 402 -10.00 15.51 11.00
C GLY A 402 -11.43 15.04 10.82
N VAL A 403 -11.82 14.57 9.62
CA VAL A 403 -13.11 13.89 9.41
C VAL A 403 -13.18 12.60 10.23
N GLY A 404 -12.08 11.86 10.36
CA GLY A 404 -11.99 10.70 11.25
C GLY A 404 -12.19 11.06 12.72
N CYS A 405 -11.72 12.21 13.18
CA CYS A 405 -12.03 12.73 14.51
C CYS A 405 -13.49 13.13 14.68
N ILE A 406 -14.09 13.79 13.68
CA ILE A 406 -15.53 14.14 13.66
C ILE A 406 -16.38 12.86 13.75
N MET A 407 -16.00 11.82 13.02
CA MET A 407 -16.71 10.53 13.03
C MET A 407 -16.44 9.70 14.29
N GLY A 408 -15.40 10.03 15.07
CA GLY A 408 -14.96 9.32 16.28
C GLY A 408 -14.01 8.14 16.03
N ARG A 409 -13.56 7.93 14.79
CA ARG A 409 -12.57 6.91 14.46
C ARG A 409 -11.23 7.16 15.13
N TYR A 410 -10.83 8.42 15.23
CA TYR A 410 -9.61 8.87 15.89
C TYR A 410 -9.91 9.96 16.92
N SER A 411 -8.92 10.28 17.76
CA SER A 411 -8.97 11.44 18.66
C SER A 411 -7.67 12.22 18.59
N ALA A 412 -7.74 13.56 18.69
CA ALA A 412 -6.57 14.40 18.90
C ALA A 412 -6.03 14.34 20.36
N PHE A 413 -6.71 13.57 21.22
CA PHE A 413 -6.45 13.46 22.67
C PHE A 413 -6.08 12.03 23.11
N ALA A 414 -6.13 11.05 22.20
CA ALA A 414 -5.71 9.67 22.47
C ALA A 414 -5.10 9.06 21.20
N PRO A 415 -4.05 8.23 21.32
CA PRO A 415 -3.42 7.59 20.19
C PRO A 415 -4.26 6.43 19.65
N GLY A 416 -4.22 6.23 18.34
CA GLY A 416 -4.75 5.04 17.67
C GLY A 416 -6.24 5.11 17.39
N LEU A 417 -6.78 3.98 16.93
CA LEU A 417 -8.21 3.82 16.64
C LEU A 417 -9.03 3.89 17.93
N ILE A 418 -10.09 4.69 17.91
CA ILE A 418 -11.02 4.84 19.04
C ILE A 418 -12.30 4.07 18.76
N LEU A 419 -13.08 4.49 17.76
CA LEU A 419 -14.27 3.77 17.32
C LEU A 419 -14.01 3.08 15.97
N ALA A 420 -13.88 1.76 15.99
CA ALA A 420 -13.59 0.94 14.81
C ALA A 420 -14.24 -0.46 14.89
N ASP A 421 -15.27 -0.60 15.73
CA ASP A 421 -16.11 -1.80 15.84
C ASP A 421 -17.55 -1.46 15.46
N ALA A 422 -18.40 -2.47 15.30
CA ALA A 422 -19.79 -2.28 14.87
C ALA A 422 -20.64 -1.53 15.92
N GLN A 423 -21.47 -0.60 15.43
CA GLN A 423 -22.52 0.12 16.16
C GLN A 423 -22.03 0.90 17.41
N GLN A 424 -20.76 1.33 17.42
CA GLN A 424 -20.23 2.10 18.55
C GLN A 424 -20.78 3.54 18.60
N THR A 425 -20.88 4.06 19.82
CA THR A 425 -21.54 5.32 20.15
C THR A 425 -20.57 6.35 20.74
N VAL A 426 -21.07 7.57 20.97
CA VAL A 426 -20.30 8.61 21.67
C VAL A 426 -19.97 8.21 23.11
N ASP A 427 -20.79 7.39 23.76
CA ASP A 427 -20.50 6.93 25.12
C ASP A 427 -19.32 5.95 25.15
N ASP A 428 -19.20 5.09 24.13
CA ASP A 428 -18.00 4.26 23.95
C ASP A 428 -16.74 5.12 23.72
N PHE A 429 -16.89 6.23 22.99
CA PHE A 429 -15.79 7.19 22.77
C PHE A 429 -15.37 7.82 24.10
N LYS A 430 -16.31 8.32 24.90
CA LYS A 430 -16.03 8.91 26.22
C LYS A 430 -15.40 7.91 27.17
N ALA A 431 -15.79 6.65 27.11
CA ALA A 431 -15.16 5.60 27.93
C ALA A 431 -13.68 5.38 27.56
N LYS A 432 -13.33 5.47 26.27
CA LYS A 432 -11.96 5.32 25.77
C LYS A 432 -11.13 6.61 25.91
N VAL A 433 -11.77 7.79 25.84
CA VAL A 433 -11.12 9.11 25.89
C VAL A 433 -11.90 10.05 26.83
N PRO A 434 -11.80 9.85 28.15
CA PRO A 434 -12.62 10.59 29.13
C PRO A 434 -12.36 12.10 29.14
N ASP A 435 -11.12 12.52 28.88
CA ASP A 435 -10.69 13.93 28.89
C ASP A 435 -10.66 14.55 27.49
N ALA A 436 -11.52 14.07 26.57
CA ALA A 436 -11.56 14.57 25.21
C ALA A 436 -12.02 16.04 25.15
N GLY A 437 -11.16 16.93 24.65
CA GLY A 437 -11.55 18.32 24.36
C GLY A 437 -12.47 18.45 23.14
N PHE A 438 -12.52 17.43 22.28
CA PHE A 438 -13.39 17.35 21.11
C PHE A 438 -14.13 16.01 21.13
N LEU A 439 -15.47 16.07 21.14
CA LEU A 439 -16.33 14.89 21.02
C LEU A 439 -16.70 14.66 19.56
N PRO A 440 -16.83 13.39 19.12
CA PRO A 440 -17.33 13.08 17.80
C PRO A 440 -18.81 13.47 17.68
N ASP A 441 -19.26 13.52 16.45
CA ASP A 441 -20.66 13.75 16.10
C ASP A 441 -21.59 12.67 16.70
N ASP A 442 -22.78 13.07 17.12
CA ASP A 442 -23.67 12.23 17.92
C ASP A 442 -24.20 11.02 17.14
N ASP A 443 -24.59 11.19 15.88
CA ASP A 443 -25.12 10.11 15.03
C ASP A 443 -24.19 9.70 13.87
N ALA A 444 -23.07 10.40 13.70
CA ALA A 444 -22.10 10.17 12.63
C ALA A 444 -22.69 10.35 11.23
N ILE A 445 -23.70 11.22 11.09
CA ILE A 445 -24.33 11.62 9.82
C ILE A 445 -24.00 13.09 9.58
N ILE A 446 -23.02 13.36 8.70
CA ILE A 446 -22.51 14.71 8.48
C ILE A 446 -22.98 15.28 7.14
N PRO A 447 -23.73 16.40 7.12
CA PRO A 447 -24.11 17.09 5.88
C PRO A 447 -22.93 17.64 5.09
N VAL A 448 -22.93 17.41 3.78
CA VAL A 448 -21.91 17.88 2.82
C VAL A 448 -22.59 18.67 1.70
N LEU A 449 -22.95 19.93 1.96
CA LEU A 449 -23.74 20.74 1.03
C LEU A 449 -22.99 22.00 0.55
N ASP A 450 -23.34 22.48 -0.64
CA ASP A 450 -22.77 23.69 -1.29
C ASP A 450 -23.20 25.03 -0.61
N GLY A 451 -23.73 24.96 0.61
CA GLY A 451 -24.10 26.11 1.44
C GLY A 451 -24.28 25.73 2.91
N GLU A 452 -24.37 26.75 3.77
CA GLU A 452 -24.55 26.62 5.21
C GLU A 452 -26.03 26.39 5.56
N TRP A 453 -26.47 25.15 5.47
CA TRP A 453 -27.86 24.77 5.76
C TRP A 453 -28.03 24.14 7.15
N PHE A 454 -26.96 23.61 7.73
CA PHE A 454 -26.93 22.92 9.01
C PHE A 454 -25.81 23.49 9.88
N GLY A 455 -26.04 23.63 11.19
CA GLY A 455 -25.04 24.19 12.12
C GLY A 455 -23.88 23.23 12.41
N ASP A 456 -24.08 21.96 12.12
CA ASP A 456 -23.18 20.82 12.29
C ASP A 456 -22.73 20.23 10.94
N ASP A 457 -22.74 21.03 9.87
CA ASP A 457 -22.21 20.58 8.59
C ASP A 457 -20.70 20.27 8.64
N ILE A 458 -20.19 19.59 7.62
CA ILE A 458 -18.79 19.15 7.57
C ILE A 458 -17.78 20.30 7.73
N VAL A 459 -18.09 21.50 7.23
CA VAL A 459 -17.17 22.65 7.31
C VAL A 459 -17.21 23.21 8.73
N ALA A 460 -18.38 23.36 9.32
CA ALA A 460 -18.56 23.81 10.70
C ALA A 460 -17.85 22.87 11.69
N GLN A 461 -18.08 21.55 11.55
CA GLN A 461 -17.45 20.54 12.39
C GLN A 461 -15.93 20.48 12.18
N PHE A 462 -15.44 20.63 10.95
CA PHE A 462 -14.00 20.66 10.68
C PHE A 462 -13.33 21.94 11.24
N ARG A 463 -13.96 23.11 11.13
CA ARG A 463 -13.47 24.34 11.76
C ARG A 463 -13.46 24.24 13.28
N LYS A 464 -14.50 23.65 13.88
CA LYS A 464 -14.56 23.36 15.33
C LYS A 464 -13.44 22.40 15.75
N TRP A 465 -13.19 21.36 14.97
CA TRP A 465 -12.08 20.45 15.23
C TRP A 465 -10.73 21.18 15.14
N LEU A 466 -10.52 22.03 14.13
CA LEU A 466 -9.31 22.86 14.03
C LEU A 466 -9.15 23.79 15.24
N GLU A 467 -10.23 24.46 15.66
CA GLU A 467 -10.22 25.36 16.81
C GLU A 467 -9.81 24.63 18.09
N VAL A 468 -10.40 23.47 18.37
CA VAL A 468 -10.06 22.69 19.57
C VAL A 468 -8.65 22.09 19.47
N THR A 469 -8.25 21.66 18.27
CA THR A 469 -6.99 20.95 18.05
C THR A 469 -5.80 21.91 18.04
N TYR A 470 -5.91 23.09 17.44
CA TYR A 470 -4.79 24.03 17.22
C TYR A 470 -4.97 25.37 17.97
N GLY A 471 -6.13 25.61 18.56
CA GLY A 471 -6.47 26.85 19.27
C GLY A 471 -7.17 27.88 18.38
N THR A 472 -8.12 28.62 18.95
CA THR A 472 -8.93 29.65 18.25
C THR A 472 -8.08 30.71 17.56
N GLU A 473 -6.95 31.11 18.16
CA GLU A 473 -6.07 32.16 17.62
C GLU A 473 -5.41 31.79 16.28
N THR A 474 -5.28 30.49 15.97
CA THR A 474 -4.64 30.01 14.72
C THR A 474 -5.64 29.63 13.63
N LEU A 475 -6.94 29.64 13.93
CA LEU A 475 -7.96 29.04 13.07
C LEU A 475 -7.93 29.60 11.64
N ASP A 476 -7.92 30.92 11.49
CA ASP A 476 -8.00 31.54 10.16
C ASP A 476 -6.73 31.31 9.34
N GLU A 477 -5.55 31.31 9.97
CA GLU A 477 -4.29 31.01 9.30
C GLU A 477 -4.22 29.55 8.86
N ASN A 478 -4.63 28.63 9.73
CA ASN A 478 -4.68 27.20 9.44
C ASN A 478 -5.68 26.87 8.32
N VAL A 479 -6.88 27.46 8.35
CA VAL A 479 -7.85 27.31 7.27
C VAL A 479 -7.27 27.84 5.96
N LYS A 480 -6.67 29.04 5.96
CA LYS A 480 -6.06 29.63 4.77
C LYS A 480 -4.93 28.75 4.23
N PHE A 481 -4.09 28.17 5.09
CA PHE A 481 -3.04 27.24 4.68
C PHE A 481 -3.61 26.00 3.99
N ILE A 482 -4.64 25.38 4.58
CA ILE A 482 -5.32 24.21 4.01
C ILE A 482 -5.93 24.56 2.65
N GLU A 483 -6.68 25.65 2.55
CA GLU A 483 -7.36 26.06 1.30
C GLU A 483 -6.36 26.40 0.18
N ASN A 484 -5.23 27.02 0.53
CA ASN A 484 -4.14 27.28 -0.41
C ASN A 484 -3.55 25.96 -0.96
N ALA A 485 -3.30 24.98 -0.09
CA ALA A 485 -2.80 23.67 -0.52
C ALA A 485 -3.82 22.89 -1.35
N LEU A 486 -5.11 22.99 -1.04
CA LEU A 486 -6.20 22.36 -1.81
C LEU A 486 -6.50 23.10 -3.12
N GLY A 487 -6.06 24.36 -3.25
CA GLY A 487 -6.37 25.25 -4.37
C GLY A 487 -7.84 25.67 -4.45
N LYS A 488 -8.59 25.58 -3.33
CA LYS A 488 -10.01 25.94 -3.21
C LYS A 488 -10.43 26.02 -1.75
N ASP A 489 -11.58 26.68 -1.51
CA ASP A 489 -12.19 26.74 -0.20
C ASP A 489 -12.63 25.36 0.31
N LEU A 490 -12.70 25.21 1.64
CA LEU A 490 -13.03 23.95 2.29
C LEU A 490 -14.37 23.38 1.82
N ARG A 491 -15.40 24.23 1.69
CA ARG A 491 -16.75 23.81 1.29
C ARG A 491 -16.73 23.18 -0.09
N LYS A 492 -16.09 23.84 -1.06
CA LYS A 492 -15.94 23.34 -2.43
C LYS A 492 -15.12 22.04 -2.48
N TYR A 493 -14.07 21.91 -1.67
CA TYR A 493 -13.30 20.67 -1.56
C TYR A 493 -14.15 19.50 -1.03
N PHE A 494 -14.88 19.70 0.07
CA PHE A 494 -15.71 18.66 0.66
C PHE A 494 -16.80 18.18 -0.29
N VAL A 495 -17.50 19.09 -0.98
CA VAL A 495 -18.58 18.74 -1.91
C VAL A 495 -18.08 18.05 -3.18
N LYS A 496 -16.91 18.42 -3.70
CA LYS A 496 -16.47 17.97 -5.04
C LYS A 496 -15.39 16.90 -5.04
N ASP A 497 -14.46 16.93 -4.09
CA ASP A 497 -13.21 16.18 -4.19
C ASP A 497 -12.99 15.22 -3.02
N PHE A 498 -13.39 15.60 -1.80
CA PHE A 498 -13.10 14.83 -0.59
C PHE A 498 -13.49 13.35 -0.72
N TYR A 499 -14.71 13.05 -1.18
CA TYR A 499 -15.16 11.65 -1.28
C TYR A 499 -14.36 10.83 -2.30
N LYS A 500 -13.92 11.47 -3.39
CA LYS A 500 -13.07 10.82 -4.40
C LYS A 500 -11.68 10.50 -3.82
N ASP A 501 -11.11 11.46 -3.08
CA ASP A 501 -9.81 11.30 -2.43
C ASP A 501 -9.89 10.25 -1.32
N HIS A 502 -10.92 10.27 -0.48
CA HIS A 502 -11.23 9.22 0.50
C HIS A 502 -11.32 7.84 -0.16
N CYS A 503 -12.10 7.69 -1.22
CA CYS A 503 -12.19 6.43 -1.97
C CYS A 503 -10.84 5.95 -2.53
N ALA A 504 -9.91 6.86 -2.84
CA ALA A 504 -8.58 6.52 -3.34
C ALA A 504 -7.63 6.11 -2.19
N THR A 505 -7.72 6.75 -1.02
CA THR A 505 -6.96 6.36 0.18
C THR A 505 -7.28 4.92 0.60
N TYR A 506 -8.55 4.53 0.55
CA TYR A 506 -9.00 3.16 0.86
C TYR A 506 -8.98 2.24 -0.38
N GLN A 507 -8.05 2.45 -1.31
CA GLN A 507 -7.83 1.54 -2.45
C GLN A 507 -6.61 0.67 -2.19
N VAL A 508 -6.80 -0.65 -2.22
CA VAL A 508 -5.71 -1.62 -2.08
C VAL A 508 -5.56 -2.44 -3.36
N THR A 509 -4.33 -2.58 -3.84
CA THR A 509 -4.01 -3.36 -5.04
C THR A 509 -4.53 -4.79 -4.91
N GLY A 510 -5.29 -5.24 -5.92
CA GLY A 510 -5.95 -6.55 -5.92
C GLY A 510 -7.32 -6.60 -5.23
N SER A 511 -7.66 -5.66 -4.34
CA SER A 511 -8.99 -5.58 -3.71
C SER A 511 -9.89 -4.49 -4.31
N GLY A 512 -9.29 -3.37 -4.75
CA GLY A 512 -10.02 -2.19 -5.23
C GLY A 512 -10.38 -1.23 -4.09
N LYS A 513 -11.38 -0.37 -4.33
CA LYS A 513 -11.81 0.68 -3.38
C LYS A 513 -12.73 0.10 -2.30
N ARG A 514 -12.47 0.45 -1.03
CA ARG A 514 -13.23 0.02 0.16
C ARG A 514 -13.38 1.18 1.16
N PRO A 515 -14.06 2.28 0.79
CA PRO A 515 -14.20 3.43 1.68
C PRO A 515 -14.97 3.08 2.95
N ILE A 516 -14.59 3.69 4.08
CA ILE A 516 -15.24 3.49 5.39
C ILE A 516 -16.26 4.58 5.77
N TYR A 517 -16.08 5.80 5.26
CA TYR A 517 -17.13 6.82 5.22
C TYR A 517 -17.90 6.66 3.91
N TRP A 518 -19.22 6.51 4.00
CA TRP A 518 -20.11 6.30 2.87
C TRP A 518 -20.93 7.54 2.60
N MET A 519 -20.89 8.02 1.36
CA MET A 519 -21.65 9.19 0.94
C MET A 519 -23.03 8.76 0.46
N PHE A 520 -24.08 9.09 1.21
CA PHE A 520 -25.45 9.07 0.70
C PHE A 520 -25.67 10.34 -0.12
N ALA A 521 -26.08 10.20 -1.37
CA ALA A 521 -26.16 11.32 -2.30
C ALA A 521 -27.36 11.20 -3.25
N SER A 522 -28.07 12.31 -3.45
CA SER A 522 -29.11 12.38 -4.47
C SER A 522 -28.52 12.24 -5.89
N PRO A 523 -29.32 11.89 -6.91
CA PRO A 523 -28.81 11.61 -8.25
C PRO A 523 -27.98 12.74 -8.88
N ARG A 524 -28.29 14.01 -8.58
CA ARG A 524 -27.52 15.17 -9.04
C ARG A 524 -26.55 15.72 -8.00
N GLY A 525 -26.44 15.07 -6.84
CA GLY A 525 -25.62 15.53 -5.72
C GLY A 525 -26.13 16.80 -5.04
N SER A 526 -27.41 17.14 -5.22
CA SER A 526 -28.05 18.32 -4.61
C SER A 526 -28.22 18.18 -3.08
N PHE A 527 -28.25 16.93 -2.60
CA PHE A 527 -28.15 16.57 -1.19
C PHE A 527 -27.09 15.49 -1.01
N GLN A 528 -26.22 15.66 -0.02
CA GLN A 528 -25.19 14.69 0.34
C GLN A 528 -24.98 14.66 1.85
N VAL A 529 -24.81 13.46 2.40
CA VAL A 529 -24.40 13.23 3.80
C VAL A 529 -23.37 12.11 3.86
N LEU A 530 -22.36 12.25 4.72
CA LEU A 530 -21.40 11.18 5.04
C LEU A 530 -21.90 10.39 6.24
N VAL A 531 -21.75 9.06 6.16
CA VAL A 531 -22.06 8.12 7.24
C VAL A 531 -20.84 7.26 7.52
N TYR A 532 -20.46 7.11 8.78
CA TYR A 532 -19.36 6.21 9.15
C TYR A 532 -19.85 4.78 9.33
N MET A 533 -19.36 3.84 8.52
CA MET A 533 -19.88 2.46 8.50
C MET A 533 -19.78 1.74 9.85
N HIS A 534 -18.75 2.01 10.67
CA HIS A 534 -18.60 1.36 11.97
C HIS A 534 -19.61 1.88 13.00
N ARG A 535 -20.18 3.07 12.78
CA ARG A 535 -21.25 3.65 13.61
C ARG A 535 -22.62 3.56 12.95
N TYR A 536 -22.72 2.89 11.81
CA TYR A 536 -23.99 2.67 11.14
C TYR A 536 -24.90 1.82 12.04
N THR A 537 -26.18 2.19 12.11
CA THR A 537 -27.22 1.40 12.77
C THR A 537 -28.40 1.22 11.80
N PRO A 538 -29.29 0.23 12.00
CA PRO A 538 -30.52 0.08 11.20
C PRO A 538 -31.41 1.33 11.14
N SER A 539 -31.21 2.28 12.08
CA SER A 539 -31.94 3.54 12.11
C SER A 539 -31.34 4.65 11.24
N ALA A 540 -30.09 4.50 10.77
CA ALA A 540 -29.33 5.57 10.12
C ALA A 540 -30.05 6.15 8.89
N VAL A 541 -30.59 5.32 7.99
CA VAL A 541 -31.33 5.80 6.81
C VAL A 541 -32.61 6.55 7.23
N GLY A 542 -33.27 6.11 8.30
CA GLY A 542 -34.42 6.82 8.88
C GLY A 542 -34.03 8.18 9.47
N GLN A 543 -32.86 8.29 10.10
CA GLN A 543 -32.31 9.55 10.59
C GLN A 543 -31.96 10.48 9.43
N ILE A 544 -31.28 9.98 8.37
CA ILE A 544 -31.03 10.74 7.13
C ILE A 544 -32.32 11.32 6.57
N LEU A 545 -33.36 10.50 6.46
CA LEU A 545 -34.67 10.93 5.96
C LEU A 545 -35.29 12.05 6.79
N THR A 546 -35.37 11.85 8.11
CA THR A 546 -36.20 12.68 8.99
C THR A 546 -35.48 13.92 9.51
N ARG A 547 -34.20 13.79 9.90
CA ARG A 547 -33.41 14.89 10.49
C ARG A 547 -32.68 15.73 9.45
N TYR A 548 -32.40 15.18 8.27
CA TYR A 548 -31.55 15.88 7.30
C TYR A 548 -32.28 16.15 5.98
N LEU A 549 -32.78 15.13 5.29
CA LEU A 549 -33.36 15.29 3.95
C LEU A 549 -34.63 16.14 3.97
N ARG A 550 -35.60 15.80 4.82
CA ARG A 550 -36.86 16.58 4.95
C ARG A 550 -36.61 17.97 5.49
N GLU A 551 -35.77 18.11 6.51
CA GLU A 551 -35.40 19.41 7.06
C GLU A 551 -34.74 20.30 5.99
N TYR A 552 -33.87 19.74 5.15
CA TYR A 552 -33.27 20.48 4.04
C TYR A 552 -34.31 20.92 3.00
N VAL A 553 -35.25 20.04 2.64
CA VAL A 553 -36.37 20.37 1.73
C VAL A 553 -37.23 21.49 2.31
N GLU A 554 -37.54 21.46 3.60
CA GLU A 554 -38.28 22.52 4.29
C GLU A 554 -37.53 23.86 4.28
N LYS A 555 -36.22 23.85 4.57
CA LYS A 555 -35.37 25.04 4.48
C LYS A 555 -35.30 25.61 3.07
N LEU A 556 -35.22 24.76 2.05
CA LEU A 556 -35.26 25.17 0.64
C LEU A 556 -36.61 25.81 0.28
N ASN A 557 -37.73 25.22 0.71
CA ASN A 557 -39.07 25.78 0.48
C ASN A 557 -39.26 27.13 1.18
N ALA A 558 -38.78 27.28 2.42
CA ALA A 558 -38.78 28.56 3.10
C ALA A 558 -37.95 29.61 2.33
N LYS A 559 -36.79 29.22 1.78
CA LYS A 559 -35.95 30.13 0.99
C LYS A 559 -36.58 30.50 -0.35
N ILE A 560 -37.27 29.57 -1.01
CA ILE A 560 -38.06 29.83 -2.22
C ILE A 560 -39.13 30.88 -1.92
N GLY A 561 -39.91 30.71 -0.85
CA GLY A 561 -40.95 31.67 -0.47
C GLY A 561 -40.40 33.07 -0.15
N GLN A 562 -39.19 33.17 0.41
CA GLN A 562 -38.52 34.46 0.60
C GLN A 562 -38.08 35.10 -0.72
N LEU A 563 -37.50 34.32 -1.65
CA LEU A 563 -37.02 34.83 -2.93
C LEU A 563 -38.16 35.28 -3.85
N GLU A 564 -39.33 34.63 -3.76
CA GLU A 564 -40.54 35.00 -4.51
C GLU A 564 -41.15 36.35 -4.10
N GLN A 565 -40.81 36.85 -2.90
CA GLN A 565 -41.23 38.19 -2.48
C GLN A 565 -40.42 39.32 -3.15
N SER A 566 -39.39 38.97 -3.93
CA SER A 566 -38.52 39.90 -4.64
C SER A 566 -38.83 39.90 -6.14
N ASP A 567 -39.00 41.08 -6.72
CA ASP A 567 -39.18 41.23 -8.18
C ASP A 567 -37.86 41.11 -8.97
N ARG A 568 -36.74 40.83 -8.30
CA ARG A 568 -35.43 40.73 -8.96
C ARG A 568 -35.35 39.46 -9.79
N ALA A 569 -34.99 39.61 -11.07
CA ALA A 569 -34.80 38.48 -11.99
C ALA A 569 -33.77 37.44 -11.48
N ALA A 570 -32.75 37.87 -10.74
CA ALA A 570 -31.76 36.96 -10.14
C ALA A 570 -32.38 36.07 -9.05
N ASP A 571 -33.26 36.63 -8.21
CA ASP A 571 -33.92 35.92 -7.11
C ASP A 571 -34.92 34.91 -7.67
N ASN A 572 -35.69 35.28 -8.70
CA ASN A 572 -36.57 34.38 -9.43
C ASN A 572 -35.81 33.18 -10.05
N ARG A 573 -34.66 33.43 -10.69
CA ARG A 573 -33.80 32.35 -11.21
C ARG A 573 -33.27 31.43 -10.11
N GLN A 574 -32.94 31.97 -8.94
CA GLN A 574 -32.48 31.17 -7.81
C GLN A 574 -33.62 30.33 -7.21
N ALA A 575 -34.83 30.90 -7.09
CA ALA A 575 -36.03 30.17 -6.68
C ALA A 575 -36.32 29.00 -7.64
N ASP A 576 -36.24 29.22 -8.95
CA ASP A 576 -36.40 28.15 -9.95
C ASP A 576 -35.40 27.01 -9.78
N LYS A 577 -34.13 27.33 -9.49
CA LYS A 577 -33.10 26.31 -9.19
C LYS A 577 -33.47 25.51 -7.94
N TYR A 578 -33.87 26.17 -6.85
CA TYR A 578 -34.28 25.47 -5.63
C TYR A 578 -35.53 24.62 -5.84
N ARG A 579 -36.52 25.07 -6.61
CA ARG A 579 -37.69 24.25 -6.96
C ARG A 579 -37.29 22.99 -7.73
N ALA A 580 -36.31 23.09 -8.63
CA ALA A 580 -35.78 21.93 -9.35
C ALA A 580 -35.07 20.94 -8.40
N VAL A 581 -34.33 21.45 -7.41
CA VAL A 581 -33.72 20.62 -6.34
C VAL A 581 -34.79 19.96 -5.49
N VAL A 582 -35.80 20.71 -5.01
CA VAL A 582 -36.89 20.14 -4.20
C VAL A 582 -37.59 19.01 -4.94
N ARG A 583 -37.92 19.18 -6.23
CA ARG A 583 -38.52 18.11 -7.05
C ARG A 583 -37.64 16.87 -7.11
N GLU A 584 -36.34 17.04 -7.38
CA GLU A 584 -35.37 15.93 -7.39
C GLU A 584 -35.34 15.19 -6.03
N LEU A 585 -35.28 15.93 -4.93
CA LEU A 585 -35.19 15.37 -3.59
C LEU A 585 -36.49 14.67 -3.17
N THR A 586 -37.65 15.19 -3.54
CA THR A 586 -38.94 14.53 -3.29
C THR A 586 -39.07 13.23 -4.08
N ASP A 587 -38.62 13.20 -5.34
CA ASP A 587 -38.59 11.97 -6.13
C ASP A 587 -37.60 10.94 -5.54
N TRP A 588 -36.40 11.37 -5.16
CA TRP A 588 -35.39 10.51 -4.52
C TRP A 588 -35.84 10.00 -3.15
N GLU A 589 -36.52 10.84 -2.35
CA GLU A 589 -37.15 10.44 -1.10
C GLU A 589 -38.14 9.30 -1.34
N ARG A 590 -39.11 9.51 -2.24
CA ARG A 590 -40.19 8.55 -2.52
C ARG A 590 -39.66 7.23 -3.05
N ASP A 591 -38.74 7.29 -4.01
CA ASP A 591 -38.34 6.13 -4.81
C ASP A 591 -37.16 5.35 -4.20
N VAL A 592 -36.35 5.96 -3.33
CA VAL A 592 -35.11 5.37 -2.81
C VAL A 592 -35.03 5.42 -1.28
N ILE A 593 -35.02 6.61 -0.68
CA ILE A 593 -34.70 6.76 0.75
C ILE A 593 -35.84 6.26 1.65
N TYR A 594 -37.10 6.57 1.34
CA TYR A 594 -38.25 6.15 2.14
C TYR A 594 -38.42 4.62 2.18
N PRO A 595 -38.33 3.89 1.04
CA PRO A 595 -38.29 2.42 1.06
C PRO A 595 -37.16 1.86 1.94
N LEU A 596 -35.93 2.34 1.79
CA LEU A 596 -34.77 1.86 2.56
C LEU A 596 -34.91 2.17 4.06
N ALA A 597 -35.44 3.34 4.41
CA ALA A 597 -35.71 3.72 5.80
C ALA A 597 -36.76 2.80 6.45
N ASN A 598 -37.78 2.39 5.71
CA ASN A 598 -38.80 1.46 6.19
C ASN A 598 -38.29 0.02 6.31
N GLU A 599 -37.44 -0.40 5.37
CA GLU A 599 -36.79 -1.72 5.43
C GLU A 599 -35.84 -1.83 6.62
N ARG A 600 -35.30 -0.69 7.11
CA ARG A 600 -34.29 -0.64 8.18
C ARG A 600 -33.09 -1.52 7.85
N VAL A 601 -32.58 -1.34 6.62
CA VAL A 601 -31.48 -2.13 6.08
C VAL A 601 -30.31 -2.13 7.06
N ASP A 602 -29.85 -3.32 7.43
CA ASP A 602 -28.74 -3.52 8.35
C ASP A 602 -27.46 -3.93 7.64
N ILE A 603 -26.31 -3.65 8.26
CA ILE A 603 -25.00 -4.07 7.77
C ILE A 603 -24.30 -4.97 8.79
N ASP A 604 -23.48 -5.86 8.28
CA ASP A 604 -22.64 -6.75 9.08
C ASP A 604 -21.20 -6.50 8.65
N LEU A 605 -20.32 -6.04 9.53
CA LEU A 605 -18.93 -5.74 9.15
C LEU A 605 -18.19 -6.97 8.57
N ASP A 606 -18.59 -8.20 8.92
CA ASP A 606 -18.01 -9.43 8.35
C ASP A 606 -18.27 -9.60 6.86
N ASP A 607 -19.38 -9.04 6.37
CA ASP A 607 -19.71 -9.00 4.94
C ASP A 607 -18.71 -8.13 4.15
N GLY A 608 -17.93 -7.29 4.84
CA GLY A 608 -17.01 -6.33 4.29
C GLY A 608 -17.72 -5.20 3.53
N VAL A 609 -16.94 -4.21 3.07
CA VAL A 609 -17.50 -3.04 2.38
C VAL A 609 -18.13 -3.47 1.06
N LYS A 610 -17.56 -4.45 0.34
CA LYS A 610 -18.10 -4.85 -0.98
C LYS A 610 -19.56 -5.31 -0.92
N LYS A 611 -19.93 -6.14 0.05
CA LYS A 611 -21.32 -6.64 0.14
C LYS A 611 -22.22 -5.61 0.81
N ASN A 612 -21.78 -4.95 1.88
CA ASN A 612 -22.61 -3.97 2.58
C ASN A 612 -22.91 -2.72 1.75
N TYR A 613 -21.93 -2.19 1.01
CA TYR A 613 -22.13 -1.01 0.16
C TYR A 613 -23.22 -1.23 -0.90
N ASN A 614 -23.37 -2.47 -1.36
CA ASN A 614 -24.37 -2.85 -2.35
C ASN A 614 -25.76 -3.13 -1.78
N LYS A 615 -25.96 -3.01 -0.45
CA LYS A 615 -27.29 -3.01 0.18
C LYS A 615 -28.04 -1.67 0.00
N PHE A 616 -27.37 -0.62 -0.46
CA PHE A 616 -27.93 0.73 -0.60
C PHE A 616 -27.88 1.25 -2.06
N PRO A 617 -28.44 0.52 -3.03
CA PRO A 617 -28.39 0.91 -4.43
C PRO A 617 -29.10 2.27 -4.63
N HIS A 618 -28.50 3.14 -5.44
CA HIS A 618 -29.01 4.49 -5.75
C HIS A 618 -29.15 5.47 -4.57
N ALA A 619 -28.94 5.02 -3.32
CA ALA A 619 -28.84 5.88 -2.14
C ALA A 619 -27.40 6.33 -1.90
N LEU A 620 -26.43 5.43 -2.10
CA LEU A 620 -25.01 5.73 -2.01
C LEU A 620 -24.44 6.26 -3.34
N ALA A 621 -23.46 7.16 -3.23
CA ALA A 621 -22.70 7.67 -4.36
C ALA A 621 -22.01 6.53 -5.13
N LYS A 622 -22.09 6.53 -6.46
CA LYS A 622 -21.53 5.44 -7.26
C LYS A 622 -20.00 5.41 -7.18
N VAL A 623 -19.43 4.25 -6.83
CA VAL A 623 -17.98 4.03 -6.78
C VAL A 623 -17.58 2.97 -7.81
N ALA A 624 -16.78 3.37 -8.80
CA ALA A 624 -16.31 2.47 -9.85
C ALA A 624 -15.52 1.28 -9.27
N GLY A 625 -15.90 0.07 -9.68
CA GLY A 625 -15.31 -1.19 -9.19
C GLY A 625 -15.87 -1.70 -7.85
N LEU A 626 -16.77 -0.94 -7.20
CA LEU A 626 -17.43 -1.33 -5.95
C LEU A 626 -18.95 -1.48 -6.11
N SER A 627 -19.61 -0.48 -6.71
CA SER A 627 -21.06 -0.49 -6.97
C SER A 627 -21.41 -1.47 -8.10
N THR A 628 -22.38 -2.35 -7.87
CA THR A 628 -22.89 -3.32 -8.86
C THR A 628 -24.11 -2.83 -9.62
N TRP A 629 -24.76 -1.76 -9.14
CA TRP A 629 -25.91 -1.14 -9.79
C TRP A 629 -25.49 -0.18 -10.92
N ARG A 630 -26.39 -0.05 -11.90
CA ARG A 630 -26.16 0.77 -13.10
C ARG A 630 -26.41 2.24 -12.86
#